data_AF-A0A1A9VH13-F1
#
_entry.id   AF-A0A1A9VH13-F1
#
_cell.length_a   1.000
_cell.length_b   1.000
_cell.length_c   1.000
_cell.angle_alpha   90.00
_cell.angle_beta   90.00
_cell.angle_gamma   90.00
#
_symmetry.space_group_name_H-M   'P 1'
#
loop_
_entity.id
_entity.type
_entity.pdbx_description
1 polymer ?
#
loop_
_entity_poly.entity_id
_entity_poly.type
_entity_poly.pdbx_seq_one_letter_code
_entity_poly.pdbx_strand_id
1 'polypeptide(L)'
;FTESSCDEGRFRCNNGNCIPNRWRCDQENDCADGSDETPAMCMNYCKHHEIKCKNGEQCIPISWKCDGSPDCRDKSDEENCLAVPSTPKYQKSE
;
A
#
# COMPACT_ATOMS: atom_id res chain seq x y z
N PHE A 1 10.79 0.71 -29.86
CA PHE A 1 10.99 0.81 -28.40
C PHE A 1 9.86 0.04 -27.74
N THR A 2 10.28 -0.74 -26.76
CA THR A 2 9.65 -1.96 -26.26
C THR A 2 8.38 -1.74 -25.46
N GLU A 3 7.41 -2.59 -25.79
CA GLU A 3 6.33 -3.15 -24.97
C GLU A 3 5.34 -2.20 -24.27
N SER A 4 4.12 -2.28 -24.80
CA SER A 4 2.83 -1.92 -24.22
C SER A 4 2.51 -2.70 -22.93
N SER A 5 3.43 -2.70 -21.96
CA SER A 5 3.11 -2.98 -20.57
C SER A 5 2.63 -1.67 -19.94
N CYS A 6 1.69 -1.73 -19.01
CA CYS A 6 1.08 -0.53 -18.40
C CYS A 6 2.13 0.50 -17.95
N ASP A 7 1.77 1.79 -17.95
CA ASP A 7 2.65 2.88 -17.47
C ASP A 7 3.29 2.55 -16.10
N GLU A 8 4.49 3.08 -15.86
CA GLU A 8 5.17 2.94 -14.57
C GLU A 8 4.23 3.31 -13.41
N GLY A 9 4.06 2.39 -12.46
CA GLY A 9 3.15 2.57 -11.31
C GLY A 9 1.71 2.10 -11.53
N ARG A 10 1.40 1.48 -12.67
CA ARG A 10 0.11 0.79 -12.91
C ARG A 10 0.26 -0.72 -12.79
N PHE A 11 -0.83 -1.38 -12.38
CA PHE A 11 -0.95 -2.83 -12.35
C PHE A 11 -1.66 -3.31 -13.62
N ARG A 12 -1.13 -4.37 -14.23
CA ARG A 12 -1.73 -5.06 -15.37
C ARG A 12 -2.55 -6.26 -14.89
N CYS A 13 -3.86 -6.15 -15.05
CA CYS A 13 -4.84 -7.20 -14.81
C CYS A 13 -4.61 -8.41 -15.74
N ASN A 14 -5.17 -9.56 -15.38
CA ASN A 14 -5.06 -10.78 -16.20
C ASN A 14 -5.77 -10.64 -17.55
N ASN A 15 -6.88 -9.92 -17.60
CA ASN A 15 -7.58 -9.56 -18.83
C ASN A 15 -6.85 -8.50 -19.69
N GLY A 16 -5.70 -7.99 -19.23
CA GLY A 16 -4.90 -6.98 -19.94
C GLY A 16 -5.28 -5.53 -19.64
N ASN A 17 -6.29 -5.28 -18.80
CA ASN A 17 -6.58 -3.94 -18.31
C ASN A 17 -5.44 -3.42 -17.43
N CYS A 18 -5.33 -2.10 -17.37
CA CYS A 18 -4.37 -1.42 -16.51
C CYS A 18 -5.13 -0.61 -15.48
N ILE A 19 -4.85 -0.84 -14.20
CA ILE A 19 -5.40 -0.09 -13.08
C ILE A 19 -4.28 0.59 -12.29
N PRO A 20 -4.54 1.66 -11.52
CA PRO A 20 -3.57 2.21 -10.57
C PRO A 20 -3.07 1.14 -9.58
N ASN A 21 -1.78 1.12 -9.23
CA ASN A 21 -1.25 0.15 -8.25
C ASN A 21 -1.94 0.19 -6.87
N ARG A 22 -2.56 1.33 -6.53
CA ARG A 22 -3.36 1.49 -5.31
C ARG A 22 -4.65 0.67 -5.33
N TRP A 23 -5.22 0.38 -6.51
CA TRP A 23 -6.44 -0.42 -6.68
C TRP A 23 -6.15 -1.92 -6.66
N ARG A 24 -5.10 -2.33 -5.94
CA ARG A 24 -4.81 -3.74 -5.73
C ARG A 24 -5.12 -4.05 -4.28
N CYS A 25 -5.89 -5.10 -4.06
CA CYS A 25 -6.25 -5.56 -2.71
C CYS A 25 -6.99 -4.47 -1.93
N ASP A 26 -7.90 -3.75 -2.61
CA ASP A 26 -8.71 -2.68 -2.04
C ASP A 26 -10.16 -3.09 -1.73
N GLN A 27 -10.50 -4.36 -1.99
CA GLN A 27 -11.82 -4.98 -1.87
C GLN A 27 -12.82 -4.57 -2.96
N GLU A 28 -12.40 -3.84 -3.99
CA GLU A 28 -13.19 -3.55 -5.17
C GLU A 28 -12.62 -4.28 -6.39
N ASN A 29 -13.50 -4.73 -7.30
CA ASN A 29 -13.07 -5.37 -8.54
C ASN A 29 -12.85 -4.30 -9.61
N ASP A 30 -11.67 -3.70 -9.63
CA ASP A 30 -11.28 -2.70 -10.61
C ASP A 30 -10.76 -3.33 -11.90
N CYS A 31 -10.19 -4.53 -11.82
CA CYS A 31 -9.76 -5.25 -13.01
C CYS A 31 -10.93 -5.79 -13.86
N ALA A 32 -12.17 -5.72 -13.38
CA ALA A 32 -13.39 -6.36 -13.92
C ALA A 32 -13.36 -7.90 -13.94
N ASP A 33 -12.18 -8.52 -14.00
CA ASP A 33 -11.97 -9.96 -13.84
C ASP A 33 -11.59 -10.38 -12.40
N GLY A 34 -11.49 -9.42 -11.48
CA GLY A 34 -11.11 -9.61 -10.07
C GLY A 34 -9.66 -10.01 -9.85
N SER A 35 -8.79 -9.89 -10.86
CA SER A 35 -7.38 -10.30 -10.75
C SER A 35 -6.56 -9.49 -9.75
N ASP A 36 -6.95 -8.24 -9.53
CA ASP A 36 -6.50 -7.33 -8.48
C ASP A 36 -6.83 -7.78 -7.05
N GLU A 37 -7.95 -8.47 -6.86
CA GLU A 37 -8.45 -8.89 -5.54
C GLU A 37 -8.23 -10.39 -5.24
N THR A 38 -7.45 -11.10 -6.06
CA THR A 38 -7.21 -12.52 -5.83
C THR A 38 -6.36 -12.76 -4.56
N PRO A 39 -6.62 -13.82 -3.77
CA PRO A 39 -5.79 -14.17 -2.62
C PRO A 39 -4.32 -14.39 -3.00
N ALA A 40 -4.08 -14.98 -4.18
CA ALA A 40 -2.74 -15.19 -4.72
C ALA A 40 -1.99 -13.87 -4.95
N MET A 41 -2.71 -12.86 -5.44
CA MET A 41 -2.17 -11.51 -5.57
C MET A 41 -1.97 -10.88 -4.19
N CYS A 42 -3.00 -10.85 -3.35
CA CYS A 42 -2.98 -10.14 -2.07
C CYS A 42 -2.14 -10.77 -0.96
N MET A 43 -1.61 -11.98 -1.15
CA MET A 43 -0.71 -12.61 -0.17
C MET A 43 0.57 -11.81 0.11
N ASN A 44 1.06 -11.04 -0.88
CA ASN A 44 2.33 -10.30 -0.77
C ASN A 44 2.16 -8.78 -0.75
N TYR A 45 0.92 -8.30 -0.89
CA TYR A 45 0.59 -6.88 -0.89
C TYR A 45 -0.18 -6.53 0.38
N CYS A 46 0.13 -5.37 0.92
CA CYS A 46 -0.68 -4.79 1.97
C CYS A 46 -2.00 -4.30 1.36
N LYS A 47 -3.03 -4.20 2.19
CA LYS A 47 -4.32 -3.65 1.75
C LYS A 47 -4.15 -2.22 1.26
N HIS A 48 -5.11 -1.72 0.50
CA HIS A 48 -5.13 -0.35 -0.04
C HIS A 48 -4.69 0.77 0.92
N HIS A 49 -5.12 0.68 2.19
CA HIS A 49 -4.80 1.67 3.22
C HIS A 49 -3.63 1.27 4.12
N GLU A 50 -2.85 0.28 3.71
CA GLU A 50 -1.71 -0.23 4.44
C GLU A 50 -0.42 -0.10 3.61
N ILE A 51 0.67 0.20 4.28
CA ILE A 51 2.03 0.21 3.74
C ILE A 51 2.80 -0.98 4.29
N LYS A 52 3.63 -1.55 3.42
CA LYS A 52 4.55 -2.63 3.77
C LYS A 52 5.78 -2.05 4.46
N CYS A 53 6.06 -2.54 5.66
CA CYS A 53 7.32 -2.26 6.37
C CYS A 53 8.50 -2.70 5.51
N LYS A 54 9.68 -2.10 5.73
CA LYS A 54 10.90 -2.37 4.96
C LYS A 54 11.36 -3.83 5.09
N ASN A 55 11.08 -4.48 6.21
CA ASN A 55 11.28 -5.91 6.41
C ASN A 55 10.41 -6.81 5.50
N GLY A 56 9.35 -6.28 4.91
CA GLY A 56 8.47 -7.01 4.00
C GLY A 56 7.52 -8.02 4.64
N GLU A 57 7.50 -8.13 5.97
CA GLU A 57 6.69 -9.12 6.69
C GLU A 57 5.44 -8.51 7.34
N GLN A 58 5.41 -7.20 7.47
CA GLN A 58 4.37 -6.49 8.21
C GLN A 58 3.73 -5.39 7.37
N CYS A 59 2.41 -5.32 7.45
CA CYS A 59 1.59 -4.26 6.86
C CYS A 59 1.02 -3.43 8.00
N ILE A 60 1.20 -2.11 7.92
CA ILE A 60 0.64 -1.15 8.87
C ILE A 60 -0.22 -0.14 8.11
N PRO A 61 -1.24 0.47 8.72
CA PRO A 61 -1.97 1.58 8.13
C PRO A 61 -1.03 2.68 7.61
N ILE A 62 -1.33 3.28 6.46
CA ILE A 62 -0.57 4.40 5.90
C ILE A 62 -0.47 5.56 6.92
N SER A 63 -1.50 5.74 7.75
CA SER A 63 -1.56 6.73 8.82
C SER A 63 -0.56 6.51 9.96
N TRP A 64 0.04 5.31 10.06
CA TRP A 64 1.04 4.97 11.07
C TRP A 64 2.47 5.24 10.59
N LYS A 65 2.64 5.56 9.30
CA LYS A 65 3.94 5.98 8.80
C LYS A 65 4.25 7.39 9.30
N CYS A 66 5.38 7.57 9.99
CA CYS A 66 5.81 8.84 10.57
C CYS A 66 4.82 9.41 11.58
N ASP A 67 4.19 8.55 12.38
CA ASP A 67 3.19 8.93 13.38
C ASP A 67 3.80 9.21 14.77
N GLY A 68 5.11 9.03 14.91
CA GLY A 68 5.86 9.18 16.16
C GLY A 68 5.95 7.90 16.99
N SER A 69 5.43 6.77 16.50
CA SER A 69 5.40 5.47 17.16
C SER A 69 5.98 4.39 16.24
N PRO A 70 6.91 3.56 16.72
CA PRO A 70 7.39 2.43 15.94
C PRO A 70 6.33 1.32 15.89
N ASP A 71 5.58 1.25 14.80
CA ASP A 71 4.59 0.19 14.55
C ASP A 71 5.18 -0.94 13.72
N CYS A 72 6.15 -0.68 12.83
CA CYS A 72 6.91 -1.75 12.20
C CYS A 72 7.88 -2.40 13.19
N ARG A 73 8.05 -3.73 13.13
CA ARG A 73 9.05 -4.46 13.94
C ARG A 73 10.49 -3.96 13.73
N ASP A 74 10.80 -3.47 12.54
CA ASP A 74 12.08 -2.86 12.18
C ASP A 74 12.11 -1.33 12.33
N LYS A 75 11.01 -0.73 12.80
CA LYS A 75 10.82 0.73 12.97
C LYS A 75 10.97 1.54 11.69
N SER A 76 10.87 0.88 10.53
CA SER A 76 11.08 1.50 9.22
C SER A 76 10.00 2.50 8.83
N ASP A 77 8.84 2.44 9.47
CA ASP A 77 7.76 3.41 9.41
C ASP A 77 8.13 4.78 9.99
N GLU A 78 9.06 4.80 10.95
CA GLU A 78 9.56 6.00 11.60
C GLU A 78 10.95 6.44 11.07
N GLU A 79 11.49 5.75 10.05
CA GLU A 79 12.73 6.13 9.37
C GLU A 79 12.47 7.15 8.24
N ASN A 80 13.38 8.11 8.06
CA ASN A 80 13.37 9.08 6.95
C ASN A 80 12.08 9.92 6.84
N CYS A 81 11.47 10.21 7.98
CA CYS A 81 10.40 11.18 8.10
C CYS A 81 11.00 12.59 7.93
N LEU A 82 10.95 13.13 6.71
CA LEU A 82 11.41 14.47 6.36
C LEU A 82 10.56 15.54 7.06
N ALA A 83 10.74 15.72 8.37
CA ALA A 83 10.07 16.72 9.21
C ALA A 83 8.70 17.15 8.68
N VAL A 84 7.84 16.18 8.33
CA VAL A 84 6.45 16.47 8.05
C VAL A 84 5.90 16.94 9.39
N PRO A 85 5.30 18.14 9.48
CA PRO A 85 4.75 18.62 10.73
C PRO A 85 3.78 17.53 11.19
N SER A 86 4.19 16.86 12.26
CA SER A 86 3.57 15.67 12.82
C SER A 86 2.10 16.00 12.94
N THR A 87 1.25 15.49 12.04
CA THR A 87 -0.18 15.63 12.23
C THR A 87 -0.44 14.87 13.52
N PRO A 88 -0.83 15.56 14.59
CA PRO A 88 -0.94 14.91 15.89
C PRO A 88 -1.89 13.76 15.71
N LYS A 89 -1.56 12.61 16.31
CA LYS A 89 -2.56 11.59 16.65
C LYS A 89 -3.82 12.34 17.03
N TYR A 90 -4.92 12.03 16.35
CA TYR A 90 -6.26 12.31 16.82
C TYR A 90 -6.23 12.03 18.33
N GLN A 91 -6.10 13.11 19.12
CA GLN A 91 -6.20 13.03 20.57
C GLN A 91 -7.64 12.61 20.75
N LYS A 92 -7.85 11.31 21.00
CA LYS A 92 -9.11 10.88 21.57
C LYS A 92 -9.11 11.52 22.96
N SER A 93 -9.78 12.66 23.04
CA SER A 93 -10.17 13.30 24.28
C SER A 93 -11.08 12.33 25.03
N GLU A 94 -10.82 12.26 26.33
CA GLU A 94 -11.62 11.65 27.41
C GLU A 94 -11.44 10.14 27.63
#